data_AF-A0A914R8V9-F1
#
_entry.id   AF-A0A914R8V9-F1
#
_cell.length_a   1.000
_cell.length_b   1.000
_cell.length_c   1.000
_cell.angle_alpha   90.00
_cell.angle_beta   90.00
_cell.angle_gamma   90.00
#
_symmetry.space_group_name_H-M   'P 1'
#
loop_
_entity.id
_entity.type
_entity.pdbx_description
1 polymer ?
#
loop_
_entity_poly.entity_id
_entity_poly.type
_entity_poly.pdbx_seq_one_letter_code
_entity_poly.pdbx_strand_id
1 'polypeptide(L)' 'MDCSDIVIGQVKDGLSRVRDFYTISRATPRLDSFYGGDDSLTSAVAYEQDGITTLIFRKPLKGNNKLLFCFKIL' A
#
# COMPACT_ATOMS: atom_id res chain seq x y z
N MET A 1 -1.37 14.60 -0.64
CA MET A 1 -1.50 13.29 -1.30
C MET A 1 -2.99 13.10 -1.47
N ASP A 2 -3.54 13.61 -2.57
CA ASP A 2 -4.95 13.39 -2.85
C ASP A 2 -5.00 12.21 -3.82
N CYS A 3 -5.86 11.23 -3.54
CA CYS A 3 -6.08 10.09 -4.42
C CYS A 3 -4.80 9.32 -4.78
N SER A 4 -4.12 8.81 -3.75
CA SER A 4 -2.82 8.16 -3.89
C SER A 4 -2.86 6.71 -3.39
N ASP A 5 -2.28 5.83 -4.20
CA ASP A 5 -2.00 4.43 -3.89
C ASP A 5 -0.62 4.35 -3.21
N ILE A 6 -0.54 3.73 -2.05
CA ILE A 6 0.59 3.81 -1.13
C ILE A 6 0.88 2.42 -0.57
N VAL A 7 2.12 1.96 -0.73
CA VAL A 7 2.61 0.78 -0.02
C VAL A 7 3.29 1.23 1.26
N ILE A 8 2.84 0.72 2.40
CA ILE A 8 3.47 0.98 3.70
C ILE A 8 3.96 -0.35 4.25
N GLY A 9 5.21 -0.36 4.72
CA GLY A 9 5.74 -1.49 5.47
C GLY A 9 6.55 -1.06 6.68
N GLN A 10 6.66 -2.00 7.60
CA GLN A 10 7.32 -1.84 8.89
C GLN A 10 8.02 -3.14 9.28
N VAL A 11 9.09 -2.99 10.04
CA VAL A 11 9.78 -4.08 10.72
C VAL A 11 9.87 -3.68 12.19
N LYS A 12 9.53 -4.61 13.08
CA LYS A 12 9.64 -4.42 14.53
C LYS A 12 9.93 -5.75 15.19
N ASP A 13 10.99 -5.81 16.00
CA ASP A 13 11.36 -7.01 16.76
C ASP A 13 11.49 -8.27 15.88
N GLY A 14 12.03 -8.13 14.66
CA GLY A 14 12.15 -9.21 13.67
C GLY A 14 10.86 -9.59 12.95
N LEU A 15 9.72 -9.01 13.33
CA LEU A 15 8.44 -9.18 12.63
C LEU A 15 8.29 -8.11 11.56
N SER A 16 7.89 -8.52 10.36
CA SER A 16 7.67 -7.60 9.25
C SER A 16 6.24 -7.62 8.73
N ARG A 17 5.80 -6.47 8.23
CA ARG A 17 4.49 -6.31 7.61
C ARG A 17 4.59 -5.28 6.51
N VAL A 18 4.11 -5.62 5.33
CA VAL A 18 3.98 -4.72 4.17
C VAL A 18 2.56 -4.86 3.65
N ARG A 19 1.87 -3.75 3.42
CA ARG A 19 0.45 -3.75 3.02
C ARG A 19 0.14 -2.63 2.04
N ASP A 20 -0.93 -2.85 1.28
CA ASP A 20 -1.52 -1.88 0.36
C ASP A 20 -2.46 -0.90 1.09
N PHE A 21 -2.28 0.39 0.83
CA PHE A 21 -3.08 1.47 1.39
C PHE A 21 -3.49 2.45 0.32
N TYR A 22 -4.62 3.10 0.57
CA TYR A 22 -5.14 4.16 -0.27
C TYR A 22 -5.54 5.35 0.57
N THR A 23 -5.39 6.53 -0.03
CA THR A 23 -5.92 7.76 0.56
C THR A 23 -6.71 8.58 -0.46
N ILE A 24 -7.90 9.02 -0.05
CA ILE A 24 -8.79 9.88 -0.86
C ILE A 24 -8.31 11.34 -0.80
N SER A 25 -7.71 11.76 0.30
CA SER A 25 -7.26 13.13 0.55
C SER A 25 -5.94 13.13 1.33
N ARG A 26 -5.50 14.28 1.81
CA ARG A 26 -4.34 14.40 2.72
C ARG A 26 -4.54 13.79 4.12
N ALA A 27 -5.61 13.00 4.31
CA ALA A 27 -5.87 12.24 5.52
C ALA A 27 -4.90 11.04 5.68
N THR A 28 -4.94 10.41 6.85
CA THR A 28 -4.19 9.18 7.12
C THR A 28 -4.62 8.08 6.14
N PRO A 29 -3.67 7.46 5.40
CA PRO A 29 -3.98 6.34 4.51
C PRO A 29 -4.67 5.21 5.27
N ARG A 30 -5.61 4.53 4.60
CA ARG A 30 -6.32 3.36 5.13
C ARG A 30 -6.06 2.17 4.23
N LEU A 31 -6.21 0.96 4.77
CA LEU A 31 -6.13 -0.26 3.96
C LEU A 31 -7.13 -0.18 2.81
N ASP A 32 -6.76 -0.68 1.64
CA ASP A 32 -7.64 -0.67 0.47
C ASP A 32 -9.01 -1.29 0.74
N SER A 33 -9.05 -2.33 1.57
CA SER A 33 -10.27 -3.00 2.01
C SER A 33 -11.25 -2.09 2.76
N PHE A 34 -10.78 -1.00 3.38
CA PHE A 34 -11.65 -0.01 4.02
C PHE A 34 -12.53 0.72 3.00
N TYR A 35 -12.04 0.92 1.78
CA TYR A 35 -12.75 1.56 0.68
C TYR A 35 -13.35 0.55 -0.31
N GLY A 36 -13.37 -0.74 0.05
CA GLY A 36 -13.88 -1.81 -0.82
C GLY A 36 -12.92 -2.23 -1.94
N GLY A 37 -11.63 -1.85 -1.86
CA GLY A 37 -10.57 -2.40 -2.69
C GLY A 37 -10.00 -3.71 -2.11
N ASP A 38 -9.00 -4.25 -2.79
CA ASP A 38 -8.32 -5.49 -2.41
C ASP A 38 -6.82 -5.22 -2.25
N ASP A 39 -6.15 -5.99 -1.39
CA ASP A 39 -4.69 -5.94 -1.29
C ASP A 39 -4.08 -6.47 -2.59
N SER A 40 -3.48 -5.60 -3.39
CA SER A 40 -2.99 -5.94 -4.73
C SER A 40 -1.53 -6.40 -4.74
N LEU A 41 -0.88 -6.52 -3.57
CA LEU A 41 0.47 -7.02 -3.45
C LEU A 41 0.51 -8.53 -3.71
N THR A 42 1.29 -8.92 -4.71
CA THR A 42 1.45 -10.33 -5.11
C THR A 42 2.64 -11.02 -4.43
N SER A 43 3.50 -10.23 -3.80
CA SER A 43 4.60 -10.66 -2.94
C SER A 43 5.05 -9.45 -2.16
N ALA A 44 5.34 -9.62 -0.87
CA ALA A 44 5.95 -8.58 -0.08
C ALA A 44 6.76 -9.17 1.06
N VAL A 45 7.92 -8.57 1.31
CA VAL A 45 8.78 -8.85 2.45
C VAL A 45 9.41 -7.54 2.91
N ALA A 46 9.59 -7.42 4.21
CA ALA A 46 10.46 -6.38 4.76
C ALA A 46 11.39 -7.01 5.79
N TYR A 47 12.56 -6.42 5.92
CA TYR A 47 13.54 -6.79 6.93
C TYR A 47 14.35 -5.56 7.31
N GLU A 48 14.99 -5.64 8.46
CA GLU A 48 15.90 -4.61 8.94
C GLU A 48 17.29 -5.21 9.08
N GLN A 49 18.28 -4.52 8.53
CA GLN A 49 19.68 -4.91 8.63
C GLN A 49 20.52 -3.64 8.75
N ASP A 50 21.45 -3.61 9.71
CA ASP A 50 22.35 -2.48 9.95
C ASP A 50 21.64 -1.11 10.10
N GLY A 51 20.45 -1.12 10.73
CA GLY A 51 19.62 0.07 10.91
C GLY A 51 18.88 0.53 9.64
N ILE A 52 18.95 -0.24 8.55
CA ILE A 52 18.24 0.03 7.30
C ILE A 52 17.06 -0.91 7.18
N THR A 53 15.85 -0.34 7.16
CA THR A 53 14.64 -1.08 6.80
C THR A 53 14.54 -1.17 5.28
N THR A 54 14.59 -2.38 4.75
CA THR A 54 14.41 -2.65 3.32
C THR A 54 13.04 -3.26 3.08
N LEU A 55 12.28 -2.67 2.15
CA LEU A 55 10.98 -3.17 1.71
C LEU A 55 11.11 -3.69 0.28
N ILE A 56 10.72 -4.93 0.06
CA ILE A 56 10.68 -5.55 -1.26
C ILE A 56 9.23 -5.99 -1.50
N PHE A 57 8.62 -5.49 -2.56
CA PHE A 57 7.24 -5.83 -2.91
C PHE A 57 7.06 -5.96 -4.41
N ARG A 58 6.03 -6.68 -4.81
CA ARG A 58 5.61 -6.84 -6.20
C ARG A 58 4.14 -6.47 -6.34
N LYS A 59 3.87 -5.41 -7.09
CA LYS A 59 2.52 -4.94 -7.42
C LYS A 59 2.36 -4.86 -8.94
N PRO A 60 1.21 -5.27 -9.51
CA PRO A 60 0.94 -5.10 -10.94
C PRO A 60 0.99 -3.62 -11.35
N LEU A 61 1.53 -3.32 -12.53
CA LEU A 61 1.63 -1.94 -13.04
C LEU A 61 0.26 -1.31 -13.35
N LYS A 62 -0.75 -2.14 -13.59
CA LYS A 62 -2.13 -1.72 -13.79
C LYS A 62 -2.99 -2.40 -12.73
N GLY A 63 -3.72 -1.60 -11.97
CA GLY A 63 -4.72 -2.12 -11.04
C GLY A 63 -5.91 -2.70 -11.80
N ASN A 64 -6.40 -3.86 -11.35
CA ASN A 64 -7.61 -4.47 -11.90
C ASN A 64 -8.89 -3.84 -11.29
N ASN A 65 -8.77 -3.17 -10.14
CA ASN A 65 -9.91 -2.55 -9.44
C ASN A 65 -10.07 -1.08 -9.79
N LYS A 66 -11.21 -0.74 -10.40
CA LYS A 66 -11.63 0.63 -10.74
C LYS A 66 -11.88 1.53 -9.52
N LEU A 67 -12.10 0.95 -8.33
CA LEU A 67 -12.43 1.68 -7.10
C LEU A 67 -11.25 2.47 -6.50
N LEU A 68 -10.02 2.10 -6.87
CA LEU A 68 -8.79 2.80 -6.46
C LEU A 68 -8.47 4.01 -7.33
N PHE A 69 -9.15 4.16 -8.47
CA PHE A 69 -9.10 5.38 -9.25
C PHE A 69 -10.19 6.30 -8.74
N CYS A 70 -9.82 7.13 -7.78
CA CYS A 70 -10.47 8.40 -7.46
C CYS A 70 -11.27 8.89 -8.67
N PHE A 71 -12.59 8.75 -8.56
CA PHE A 71 -13.52 8.93 -9.66
C PHE A 71 -13.14 10.18 -10.42
N LYS A 72 -12.80 10.00 -11.70
CA LYS A 72 -12.70 11.07 -12.68
C LYS A 72 -14.10 11.67 -12.78
N ILE A 73 -14.41 12.65 -11.94
CA ILE A 73 -15.57 13.52 -12.09
C ILE A 73 -15.28 14.35 -13.35
N LEU A 74 -15.73 13.83 -14.50
CA LEU A 74 -16.17 14.64 -15.61
C LEU A 74 -17.64 14.97 -15.37
#